data_AF-A0A963NZP2-F1
#
_entry.id   AF-A0A963NZP2-F1
#
_cell.length_a   1.000
_cell.length_b   1.000
_cell.length_c   1.000
_cell.angle_alpha   90.00
_cell.angle_beta   90.00
_cell.angle_gamma   90.00
#
_symmetry.space_group_name_H-M   'P 1'
#
loop_
_entity.id
_entity.type
_entity.pdbx_description
1 polymer ?
#
loop_
_entity_poly.entity_id
_entity_poly.type
_entity_poly.pdbx_seq_one_letter_code
_entity_poly.pdbx_strand_id
1 'polypeptide(L)'
;MSEDKRLTETVAASVRRWYDEHGWQRDAGSGLFRDTATFSGAGSSGSPGAAHYEARSYQDLDGTFGAGRYFIDAASGALAHSEYIPWSSEFSARICIDISGVALREARQRLGDHGLYIQANLAQLPLGDNSIDGGVSAYTIQHIAADEQALAVQELARVLATGHYLYILTGVEPTLRHWAYRLLRPVLRGSTYKG
;
A
#
# COMPACT_ATOMS: atom_id res chain seq x y z
N MET A 1 19.91 -37.02 -11.11
CA MET A 1 19.19 -36.61 -9.89
C MET A 1 19.39 -35.10 -9.70
N SER A 2 18.81 -34.24 -10.55
CA SER A 2 19.08 -32.78 -10.52
C SER A 2 18.07 -31.89 -11.25
N GLU A 3 16.85 -32.33 -11.57
CA GLU A 3 15.94 -31.53 -12.41
C GLU A 3 14.59 -31.15 -11.82
N ASP A 4 14.32 -31.47 -10.55
CA ASP A 4 12.96 -31.32 -9.98
C ASP A 4 12.93 -30.59 -8.63
N LYS A 5 13.68 -29.48 -8.53
CA LYS A 5 13.57 -28.51 -7.41
C LYS A 5 13.22 -27.09 -7.87
N ARG A 6 13.02 -26.88 -9.18
CA ARG A 6 12.63 -25.58 -9.78
C ARG A 6 11.12 -25.42 -9.97
N LEU A 7 10.33 -26.43 -9.62
CA LEU A 7 8.87 -26.46 -9.61
C LEU A 7 8.47 -26.47 -8.11
N THR A 8 7.83 -25.51 -7.47
CA THR A 8 6.97 -24.38 -7.86
C THR A 8 7.22 -23.25 -6.86
N GLU A 9 7.84 -22.16 -7.30
CA GLU A 9 7.88 -20.96 -6.46
C GLU A 9 6.49 -20.30 -6.42
N THR A 10 6.01 -19.94 -5.23
CA THR A 10 4.73 -19.22 -5.10
C THR A 10 4.87 -17.79 -5.62
N VAL A 11 3.78 -17.20 -6.10
CA VAL A 11 3.78 -15.79 -6.56
C VAL A 11 4.31 -14.87 -5.47
N ALA A 12 3.90 -15.07 -4.21
CA ALA A 12 4.38 -14.32 -3.06
C ALA A 12 5.91 -14.42 -2.86
N ALA A 13 6.51 -15.60 -3.03
CA ALA A 13 7.96 -15.77 -2.91
C ALA A 13 8.72 -15.05 -4.05
N SER A 14 8.19 -15.10 -5.28
CA SER A 14 8.76 -14.38 -6.42
C SER A 14 8.68 -12.86 -6.24
N VAL A 15 7.52 -12.36 -5.80
CA VAL A 15 7.29 -10.93 -5.50
C VAL A 15 8.25 -10.47 -4.41
N ARG A 16 8.36 -11.24 -3.32
CA ARG A 16 9.29 -10.95 -2.23
C ARG A 16 10.72 -10.85 -2.74
N ARG A 17 11.19 -11.83 -3.52
CA ARG A 17 12.56 -11.82 -4.06
C ARG A 17 12.79 -10.55 -4.87
N TRP A 18 11.85 -10.19 -5.74
CA TRP A 18 11.97 -8.99 -6.54
C TRP A 18 12.10 -7.72 -5.68
N TYR A 19 11.30 -7.58 -4.63
CA TYR A 19 11.42 -6.43 -3.72
C TYR A 19 12.71 -6.43 -2.91
N ASP A 20 13.15 -7.59 -2.39
CA ASP A 20 14.40 -7.72 -1.62
C ASP A 20 15.63 -7.43 -2.53
N GLU A 21 15.65 -7.93 -3.76
CA GLU A 21 16.83 -7.83 -4.65
C GLU A 21 16.82 -6.59 -5.55
N HIS A 22 15.66 -6.00 -5.81
CA HIS A 22 15.51 -4.93 -6.80
C HIS A 22 14.67 -3.75 -6.31
N GLY A 23 13.40 -3.97 -5.94
CA GLY A 23 12.43 -2.88 -5.72
C GLY A 23 12.90 -1.85 -4.68
N TRP A 24 13.36 -2.31 -3.52
CA TRP A 24 13.84 -1.45 -2.43
C TRP A 24 15.33 -1.14 -2.49
N GLN A 25 16.01 -1.46 -3.59
CA GLN A 25 17.35 -0.96 -3.84
C GLN A 25 17.26 0.49 -4.34
N ARG A 26 18.24 1.31 -3.95
CA ARG A 26 18.34 2.68 -4.46
C ARG A 26 18.93 2.67 -5.86
N ASP A 27 18.38 3.51 -6.73
CA ASP A 27 18.99 3.82 -8.00
C ASP A 27 20.20 4.74 -7.78
N ALA A 28 21.33 4.41 -8.42
CA ALA A 28 22.58 5.12 -8.21
C ALA A 28 22.58 6.55 -8.80
N GLY A 29 21.71 6.83 -9.77
CA GLY A 29 21.59 8.15 -10.38
C GLY A 29 20.65 9.07 -9.60
N SER A 30 19.43 8.62 -9.34
CA SER A 30 18.37 9.41 -8.71
C SER A 30 18.38 9.37 -7.18
N GLY A 31 18.98 8.35 -6.56
CA GLY A 31 18.94 8.12 -5.11
C GLY A 31 17.58 7.63 -4.57
N LEU A 32 16.56 7.58 -5.43
CA LEU A 32 15.23 7.04 -5.14
C LEU A 32 15.29 5.50 -5.08
N PHE A 33 14.33 4.90 -4.38
CA PHE A 33 14.11 3.46 -4.53
C PHE A 33 13.65 3.16 -5.95
N ARG A 34 14.12 2.04 -6.52
CA ARG A 34 13.77 1.65 -7.89
C ARG A 34 12.27 1.44 -8.06
N ASP A 35 11.60 0.90 -7.05
CA ASP A 35 10.14 0.80 -7.00
C ASP A 35 9.49 2.19 -7.13
N THR A 36 9.87 3.14 -6.27
CA THR A 36 9.39 4.53 -6.32
C THR A 36 9.68 5.18 -7.68
N ALA A 37 10.90 4.99 -8.22
CA ALA A 37 11.28 5.55 -9.52
C ALA A 37 10.48 4.98 -10.70
N THR A 38 9.94 3.76 -10.55
CA THR A 38 9.23 3.04 -11.62
C THR A 38 7.72 3.22 -11.51
N PHE A 39 7.16 3.13 -10.31
CA PHE A 39 5.72 2.98 -10.09
C PHE A 39 5.06 4.18 -9.41
N SER A 40 5.80 4.99 -8.65
CA SER A 40 5.21 6.17 -8.02
C SER A 40 5.19 7.35 -8.98
N GLY A 41 4.31 8.32 -8.68
CA GLY A 41 4.25 9.55 -9.46
C GLY A 41 5.52 10.40 -9.36
N ALA A 42 6.37 10.15 -8.35
CA ALA A 42 7.67 10.80 -8.18
C ALA A 42 8.77 10.20 -9.08
N GLY A 43 8.50 9.08 -9.75
CA GLY A 43 9.44 8.41 -10.63
C GLY A 43 9.50 8.94 -12.06
N SER A 44 10.59 8.64 -12.77
CA SER A 44 10.78 9.04 -14.18
C SER A 44 9.78 8.40 -15.15
N SER A 45 9.16 7.30 -14.73
CA SER A 45 8.14 6.57 -15.48
C SER A 45 6.70 6.95 -15.06
N GLY A 46 6.54 7.73 -13.99
CA GLY A 46 5.25 8.16 -13.48
C GLY A 46 4.56 9.15 -14.43
N SER A 47 3.28 8.92 -14.73
CA SER A 47 2.49 9.92 -15.46
C SER A 47 2.13 11.10 -14.54
N PRO A 48 1.98 12.33 -15.05
CA PRO A 48 1.48 13.46 -14.26
C PRO A 48 0.14 13.18 -13.57
N GLY A 49 -0.70 12.32 -14.17
CA GLY A 49 -1.95 11.88 -13.58
C GLY A 49 -1.77 10.97 -12.35
N ALA A 50 -0.78 10.06 -12.39
CA ALA A 50 -0.45 9.19 -11.26
C ALA A 50 0.11 10.01 -10.08
N ALA A 51 1.03 10.95 -10.36
CA ALA A 51 1.55 11.88 -9.36
C ALA A 51 0.46 12.74 -8.72
N HIS A 52 -0.47 13.25 -9.55
CA HIS A 52 -1.60 14.01 -9.03
C HIS A 52 -2.52 13.15 -8.16
N TYR A 53 -2.80 11.90 -8.57
CA TYR A 53 -3.64 11.00 -7.80
C TYR A 53 -3.01 10.63 -6.46
N GLU A 54 -1.72 10.33 -6.45
CA GLU A 54 -0.96 10.00 -5.25
C GLU A 54 -0.95 11.17 -4.26
N ALA A 55 -0.52 12.35 -4.72
CA ALA A 55 -0.51 13.55 -3.90
C ALA A 55 -1.92 13.90 -3.37
N ARG A 56 -2.95 13.74 -4.20
CA ARG A 56 -4.33 14.02 -3.80
C ARG A 56 -4.85 13.00 -2.79
N SER A 57 -4.54 11.71 -2.98
CA SER A 57 -4.90 10.66 -2.04
C SER A 57 -4.28 10.93 -0.67
N TYR A 58 -3.03 11.40 -0.64
CA TYR A 58 -2.40 11.75 0.62
C TYR A 58 -3.11 12.90 1.32
N GLN A 59 -3.40 13.97 0.59
CA GLN A 59 -4.14 15.13 1.12
C GLN A 59 -5.55 14.80 1.59
N ASP A 60 -6.27 13.93 0.87
CA ASP A 60 -7.65 13.57 1.22
C ASP A 60 -7.71 12.71 2.49
N LEU A 61 -6.62 12.03 2.86
CA LEU A 61 -6.54 11.26 4.11
C LEU A 61 -5.97 12.06 5.30
N ASP A 62 -5.39 13.23 5.07
CA ASP A 62 -4.85 14.06 6.15
C ASP A 62 -5.96 14.45 7.14
N GLY A 63 -5.70 14.21 8.43
CA GLY A 63 -6.65 14.49 9.51
C GLY A 63 -7.87 13.56 9.56
N THR A 64 -7.95 12.51 8.72
CA THR A 64 -9.04 11.53 8.78
C THR A 64 -8.79 10.42 9.79
N PHE A 65 -7.52 10.19 10.14
CA PHE A 65 -7.11 9.23 11.15
C PHE A 65 -7.38 9.76 12.56
N GLY A 66 -7.95 8.91 13.41
CA GLY A 66 -8.12 9.19 14.83
C GLY A 66 -6.84 8.99 15.63
N ALA A 67 -7.00 8.69 16.91
CA ALA A 67 -5.93 8.30 17.82
C ALA A 67 -6.12 6.84 18.26
N GLY A 68 -5.06 6.18 18.72
CA GLY A 68 -5.15 4.79 19.16
C GLY A 68 -3.85 4.22 19.69
N ARG A 69 -3.85 2.90 19.93
CA ARG A 69 -2.64 2.18 20.32
C ARG A 69 -1.84 1.78 19.09
N TYR A 70 -2.48 1.18 18.08
CA TYR A 70 -1.79 0.63 16.91
C TYR A 70 -2.37 1.12 15.59
N PHE A 71 -1.52 1.76 14.78
CA PHE A 71 -1.78 2.05 13.37
C PHE A 71 -1.14 0.97 12.50
N ILE A 72 -1.88 0.28 11.63
CA ILE A 72 -1.29 -0.65 10.66
C ILE A 72 -0.90 0.08 9.37
N ASP A 73 0.33 -0.14 8.92
CA ASP A 73 0.83 0.25 7.61
C ASP A 73 1.08 -1.05 6.82
N ALA A 74 0.05 -1.47 6.10
CA ALA A 74 -0.06 -2.77 5.46
C ALA A 74 0.57 -2.76 4.07
N ALA A 75 1.68 -3.50 3.93
CA ALA A 75 2.64 -3.38 2.84
C ALA A 75 3.28 -1.97 2.78
N SER A 76 3.83 -1.58 3.93
CA SER A 76 4.43 -0.26 4.19
C SER A 76 5.60 0.12 3.29
N GLY A 77 6.23 -0.85 2.62
CA GLY A 77 7.44 -0.64 1.85
C GLY A 77 8.56 0.00 2.67
N ALA A 78 9.38 0.80 1.99
CA ALA A 78 10.46 1.56 2.62
C ALA A 78 10.03 2.92 3.19
N LEU A 79 8.71 3.17 3.30
CA LEU A 79 8.13 4.46 3.70
C LEU A 79 8.68 5.63 2.87
N ALA A 80 8.72 5.48 1.54
CA ALA A 80 9.49 6.33 0.64
C ALA A 80 9.07 7.82 0.68
N HIS A 81 7.81 8.11 0.98
CA HIS A 81 7.24 9.46 1.01
C HIS A 81 7.05 9.93 2.46
N SER A 82 7.53 11.13 2.75
CA SER A 82 7.44 11.74 4.08
C SER A 82 6.03 12.21 4.44
N GLU A 83 5.20 12.46 3.44
CA GLU A 83 3.90 13.12 3.51
C GLU A 83 2.90 12.33 4.36
N TYR A 84 3.01 11.00 4.37
CA TYR A 84 2.10 10.13 5.12
C TYR A 84 2.71 9.57 6.42
N ILE A 85 3.95 9.93 6.77
CA ILE A 85 4.55 9.59 8.07
C ILE A 85 3.73 10.19 9.24
N PRO A 86 3.16 11.41 9.15
CA PRO A 86 2.35 11.97 10.23
C PRO A 86 1.04 11.25 10.52
N TRP A 87 0.51 10.39 9.63
CA TRP A 87 -0.78 9.73 9.83
C TRP A 87 -0.89 8.85 11.08
N SER A 88 0.24 8.39 11.60
CA SER A 88 0.31 7.56 12.80
C SER A 88 0.81 8.32 14.03
N SER A 89 0.84 9.66 13.99
CA SER A 89 1.41 10.49 15.07
C SER A 89 0.60 10.40 16.37
N GLU A 90 -0.73 10.31 16.25
CA GLU A 90 -1.66 10.17 17.39
C GLU A 90 -1.83 8.70 17.85
N PHE A 91 -1.01 7.79 17.33
CA PHE A 91 -1.00 6.39 17.71
C PHE A 91 0.24 6.06 18.54
N SER A 92 0.10 5.14 19.49
CA SER A 92 1.25 4.76 20.33
C SER A 92 2.38 4.08 19.53
N ALA A 93 2.04 3.37 18.45
CA ALA A 93 3.01 2.81 17.51
C ALA A 93 2.41 2.61 16.10
N ARG A 94 3.28 2.65 15.08
CA ARG A 94 2.96 2.21 13.72
C ARG A 94 3.47 0.79 13.47
N ILE A 95 2.59 -0.14 13.15
CA ILE A 95 2.93 -1.51 12.74
C ILE A 95 3.15 -1.54 11.23
N CYS A 96 4.42 -1.54 10.82
CA CYS A 96 4.84 -1.73 9.43
C CYS A 96 4.85 -3.22 9.11
N ILE A 97 3.93 -3.65 8.25
CA ILE A 97 3.89 -5.00 7.69
C ILE A 97 4.44 -4.93 6.27
N ASP A 98 5.38 -5.80 5.91
CA ASP A 98 5.81 -5.96 4.52
C ASP A 98 6.33 -7.37 4.26
N ILE A 99 6.22 -7.86 3.03
CA ILE A 99 6.78 -9.15 2.65
C ILE A 99 8.31 -9.08 2.51
N SER A 100 8.85 -7.89 2.22
CA SER A 100 10.27 -7.62 2.05
C SER A 100 10.92 -7.18 3.37
N GLY A 101 11.94 -7.94 3.76
CA GLY A 101 12.78 -7.58 4.91
C GLY A 101 13.66 -6.36 4.62
N VAL A 102 13.97 -6.08 3.34
CA VAL A 102 14.70 -4.87 2.92
C VAL A 102 13.85 -3.62 3.15
N ALA A 103 12.58 -3.64 2.72
CA ALA A 103 11.64 -2.55 3.00
C ALA A 103 11.59 -2.20 4.49
N LEU A 104 11.40 -3.21 5.34
CA LEU A 104 11.28 -3.01 6.79
C LEU A 104 12.56 -2.43 7.41
N ARG A 105 13.74 -2.75 6.87
CA ARG A 105 15.00 -2.12 7.33
C ARG A 105 15.05 -0.64 6.98
N GLU A 106 14.61 -0.26 5.79
CA GLU A 106 14.55 1.14 5.38
C GLU A 106 13.44 1.90 6.14
N ALA A 107 12.27 1.30 6.33
CA ALA A 107 11.20 1.84 7.16
C ALA A 107 11.67 2.10 8.61
N ARG A 108 12.52 1.19 9.14
CA ARG A 108 13.13 1.36 10.46
C ARG A 108 14.06 2.55 10.57
N GLN A 109 14.82 2.85 9.52
CA GLN A 109 15.66 4.05 9.49
C GLN A 109 14.83 5.34 9.55
N ARG A 110 13.57 5.31 9.08
CA ARG A 110 12.68 6.49 9.06
C ARG A 110 11.88 6.69 10.35
N LEU A 111 11.33 5.60 10.91
CA LEU A 111 10.42 5.69 12.06
C LEU A 111 11.08 5.38 13.42
N GLY A 112 12.24 4.72 13.43
CA GLY A 112 12.93 4.37 14.66
C GLY A 112 12.06 3.56 15.63
N ASP A 113 11.96 4.01 16.87
CA ASP A 113 11.21 3.32 17.93
C ASP A 113 9.69 3.53 17.86
N HIS A 114 9.22 4.45 17.00
CA HIS A 114 7.78 4.60 16.74
C HIS A 114 7.20 3.43 15.95
N GLY A 115 8.06 2.68 15.24
CA GLY A 115 7.67 1.58 14.38
C GLY A 115 7.82 0.20 15.02
N LEU A 116 6.89 -0.68 14.69
CA LEU A 116 6.98 -2.13 14.88
C LEU A 116 7.07 -2.78 13.50
N TYR A 117 8.13 -3.53 13.23
CA TYR A 117 8.44 -4.03 11.89
C TYR A 117 8.25 -5.54 11.81
N ILE A 118 7.25 -5.98 11.05
CA ILE A 118 6.85 -7.38 11.00
C ILE A 118 6.88 -7.85 9.55
N GLN A 119 7.75 -8.82 9.26
CA GLN A 119 7.81 -9.42 7.93
C GLN A 119 6.72 -10.47 7.78
N ALA A 120 5.70 -10.21 6.95
CA ALA A 120 4.55 -11.10 6.80
C ALA A 120 3.87 -10.97 5.42
N ASN A 121 3.09 -12.00 5.06
CA ASN A 121 2.17 -11.93 3.93
C ASN A 121 0.87 -11.24 4.37
N LEU A 122 0.38 -10.29 3.57
CA LEU A 122 -0.85 -9.56 3.88
C LEU A 122 -2.10 -10.46 3.85
N ALA A 123 -2.06 -11.56 3.08
CA ALA A 123 -3.11 -12.58 3.08
C ALA A 123 -3.10 -13.49 4.33
N GLN A 124 -2.15 -13.31 5.25
CA GLN A 124 -2.06 -14.05 6.50
C GLN A 124 -1.34 -13.22 7.58
N LEU A 125 -2.04 -12.25 8.15
CA LEU A 125 -1.49 -11.32 9.13
C LEU A 125 -1.25 -12.00 10.49
N PRO A 126 -0.03 -11.89 11.06
CA PRO A 126 0.29 -12.45 12.38
C PRO A 126 -0.20 -11.52 13.51
N LEU A 127 -1.43 -11.04 13.42
CA LEU A 127 -2.05 -10.08 14.33
C LEU A 127 -3.38 -10.66 14.84
N GLY A 128 -3.74 -10.28 16.07
CA GLY A 128 -5.01 -10.70 16.68
C GLY A 128 -6.21 -10.00 16.02
N ASP A 129 -7.39 -10.59 16.16
CA ASP A 129 -8.64 -9.97 15.73
C ASP A 129 -8.87 -8.68 16.52
N ASN A 130 -9.43 -7.65 15.87
CA ASN A 130 -9.73 -6.35 16.50
C ASN A 130 -8.55 -5.73 17.28
N SER A 131 -7.32 -5.92 16.80
CA SER A 131 -6.10 -5.45 17.48
C SER A 131 -5.56 -4.12 16.95
N ILE A 132 -6.17 -3.57 15.90
CA ILE A 132 -5.72 -2.37 15.19
C ILE A 132 -6.75 -1.25 15.27
N ASP A 133 -6.29 -0.04 15.61
CA ASP A 133 -7.13 1.14 15.84
C ASP A 133 -7.20 2.09 14.63
N GLY A 134 -6.53 1.74 13.54
CA GLY A 134 -6.57 2.46 12.28
C GLY A 134 -5.45 2.04 11.35
N GLY A 135 -5.50 2.45 10.09
CA GLY A 135 -4.37 2.18 9.21
C GLY A 135 -4.58 2.44 7.74
N VAL A 136 -3.59 2.03 6.95
CA VAL A 136 -3.59 2.15 5.50
C VAL A 136 -3.01 0.89 4.86
N SER A 137 -3.52 0.54 3.67
CA SER A 137 -2.79 -0.27 2.70
C SER A 137 -2.71 0.53 1.40
N ALA A 138 -1.52 1.04 1.08
CA ALA A 138 -1.33 2.00 0.00
C ALA A 138 -0.70 1.37 -1.23
N TYR A 139 -1.45 1.37 -2.34
CA TYR A 139 -0.99 0.94 -3.67
C TYR A 139 -0.42 -0.48 -3.72
N THR A 140 -0.90 -1.40 -2.89
CA THR A 140 -0.38 -2.78 -2.82
C THR A 140 -1.36 -3.84 -3.29
N ILE A 141 -2.64 -3.74 -2.93
CA ILE A 141 -3.60 -4.84 -3.12
C ILE A 141 -3.62 -5.36 -4.57
N GLN A 142 -3.50 -4.47 -5.56
CA GLN A 142 -3.46 -4.85 -6.98
C GLN A 142 -2.22 -5.67 -7.40
N HIS A 143 -1.16 -5.71 -6.59
CA HIS A 143 0.06 -6.48 -6.82
C HIS A 143 0.06 -7.85 -6.13
N ILE A 144 -0.92 -8.12 -5.27
CA ILE A 144 -1.13 -9.44 -4.68
C ILE A 144 -1.75 -10.36 -5.73
N ALA A 145 -1.43 -11.66 -5.67
CA ALA A 145 -2.02 -12.67 -6.55
C ALA A 145 -3.55 -12.60 -6.50
N ALA A 146 -4.22 -12.69 -7.65
CA ALA A 146 -5.64 -12.39 -7.77
C ALA A 146 -6.54 -13.24 -6.85
N ASP A 147 -6.13 -14.49 -6.59
CA ASP A 147 -6.77 -15.43 -5.68
C ASP A 147 -6.49 -15.14 -4.19
N GLU A 148 -5.45 -14.36 -3.89
CA GLU A 148 -5.09 -13.93 -2.53
C GLU A 148 -5.57 -12.51 -2.18
N GLN A 149 -5.99 -11.69 -3.16
CA GLN A 149 -6.45 -10.32 -2.91
C GLN A 149 -7.63 -10.26 -1.94
N ALA A 150 -8.61 -11.16 -2.11
CA ALA A 150 -9.77 -11.24 -1.22
C ALA A 150 -9.36 -11.63 0.21
N LEU A 151 -8.38 -12.53 0.35
CA LEU A 151 -7.84 -12.93 1.66
C LEU A 151 -7.11 -11.78 2.33
N ALA A 152 -6.31 -11.00 1.59
CA ALA A 152 -5.64 -9.82 2.12
C ALA A 152 -6.64 -8.78 2.67
N VAL A 153 -7.73 -8.51 1.94
CA VAL A 153 -8.79 -7.60 2.42
C VAL A 153 -9.51 -8.18 3.63
N GLN A 154 -9.77 -9.50 3.67
CA GLN A 154 -10.37 -10.16 4.83
C GLN A 154 -9.48 -10.08 6.07
N GLU A 155 -8.18 -10.29 5.93
CA GLU A 155 -7.22 -10.15 7.03
C GLU A 155 -7.17 -8.71 7.56
N LEU A 156 -7.14 -7.71 6.67
CA LEU A 156 -7.21 -6.30 7.07
C LEU A 156 -8.50 -5.98 7.84
N ALA A 157 -9.64 -6.52 7.38
CA ALA A 157 -10.91 -6.37 8.08
C ALA A 157 -10.94 -7.10 9.43
N ARG A 158 -10.34 -8.29 9.51
CA ARG A 158 -10.27 -9.10 10.74
C ARG A 158 -9.49 -8.40 11.86
N VAL A 159 -8.36 -7.78 11.52
CA VAL A 159 -7.49 -7.14 12.51
C VAL A 159 -8.01 -5.76 12.95
N LEU A 160 -8.81 -5.09 12.12
CA LEU A 160 -9.36 -3.76 12.42
C LEU A 160 -10.41 -3.84 13.53
N ALA A 161 -10.23 -3.03 14.58
CA ALA A 161 -11.19 -2.92 15.67
C ALA A 161 -12.47 -2.21 15.23
N THR A 162 -13.60 -2.58 15.85
CA THR A 162 -14.90 -1.95 15.58
C THR A 162 -14.87 -0.45 15.87
N GLY A 163 -15.39 0.36 14.94
CA GLY A 163 -15.45 1.82 15.07
C GLY A 163 -14.20 2.56 14.57
N HIS A 164 -13.18 1.83 14.13
CA HIS A 164 -11.97 2.37 13.53
C HIS A 164 -11.99 2.25 12.01
N TYR A 165 -11.11 3.01 11.34
CA TYR A 165 -11.05 3.08 9.89
C TYR A 165 -9.69 2.64 9.37
N LEU A 166 -9.71 1.85 8.29
CA LEU A 166 -8.54 1.49 7.50
C LEU A 166 -8.79 1.85 6.05
N TYR A 167 -7.86 2.58 5.43
CA TYR A 167 -7.98 3.02 4.04
C TYR A 167 -7.17 2.13 3.11
N ILE A 168 -7.81 1.62 2.06
CA ILE A 168 -7.13 0.92 0.98
C ILE A 168 -7.01 1.89 -0.20
N LEU A 169 -5.79 2.33 -0.49
CA LEU A 169 -5.49 3.08 -1.71
C LEU A 169 -5.08 2.09 -2.78
N THR A 170 -5.69 2.16 -3.96
CA THR A 170 -5.37 1.27 -5.07
C THR A 170 -5.37 2.04 -6.37
N GLY A 171 -4.49 1.64 -7.30
CA GLY A 171 -4.67 2.01 -8.69
C GLY A 171 -5.89 1.32 -9.28
N VAL A 172 -6.60 2.00 -10.19
CA VAL A 172 -7.57 1.37 -11.08
C VAL A 172 -7.11 1.59 -12.51
N GLU A 173 -6.85 0.50 -13.22
CA GLU A 173 -6.57 0.56 -14.66
C GLU A 173 -7.82 1.15 -15.36
N PRO A 174 -7.69 2.23 -16.14
CA PRO A 174 -8.83 2.85 -16.78
C PRO A 174 -9.39 1.91 -17.85
N THR A 175 -10.46 1.19 -17.51
CA THR A 175 -11.21 0.39 -18.48
C THR A 175 -11.94 1.27 -19.51
N LEU A 176 -12.35 0.70 -20.66
CA LEU A 176 -13.18 1.39 -21.65
C LEU A 176 -14.44 2.02 -21.04
N ARG A 177 -14.99 1.40 -19.98
CA ARG A 177 -16.13 1.92 -19.22
C ARG A 177 -15.78 3.21 -18.46
N HIS A 178 -14.57 3.32 -17.90
CA HIS A 178 -14.11 4.55 -17.27
C HIS A 178 -13.95 5.68 -18.29
N TRP A 179 -13.43 5.38 -19.48
CA TRP A 179 -13.33 6.35 -20.58
C TRP A 179 -14.70 6.82 -21.07
N ALA A 180 -15.62 5.88 -21.31
CA ALA A 180 -16.99 6.19 -21.68
C ALA A 180 -17.68 7.07 -20.61
N TYR A 181 -17.49 6.75 -19.33
CA TYR A 181 -18.02 7.58 -18.24
C TYR A 181 -17.40 8.97 -18.20
N ARG A 182 -16.08 9.14 -18.41
CA ARG A 182 -15.45 10.47 -18.47
C ARG A 182 -15.99 11.34 -19.61
N LEU A 183 -16.23 10.74 -20.77
CA LEU A 183 -16.82 11.44 -21.93
C LEU A 183 -18.29 11.81 -21.69
N LEU A 184 -19.04 10.95 -21.02
CA LEU A 184 -20.47 11.16 -20.72
C LEU A 184 -20.72 11.99 -19.45
N ARG A 185 -19.73 12.17 -18.58
CA ARG A 185 -19.84 12.91 -17.31
C ARG A 185 -20.44 14.31 -17.44
N PRO A 186 -20.13 15.14 -18.47
CA PRO A 186 -20.78 16.43 -18.67
C PRO A 186 -22.28 16.30 -18.99
N VAL A 187 -22.66 15.26 -19.73
CA VAL A 187 -24.06 14.97 -20.12
C VAL A 187 -24.85 14.43 -18.92
N LEU A 188 -24.23 13.56 -18.11
CA LEU A 188 -24.86 12.94 -16.94
C LEU A 188 -25.03 13.92 -15.76
N ARG A 189 -24.14 14.90 -15.60
CA ARG A 189 -24.28 15.97 -14.59
C ARG A 189 -25.32 17.04 -14.95
N GLY A 190 -25.78 17.07 -16.20
CA GLY A 190 -26.90 17.91 -16.63
C GLY A 190 -28.28 17.34 -16.25
N SER A 191 -28.35 16.12 -15.71
CA SER A 191 -29.59 15.50 -15.23
C SER A 191 -29.61 15.50 -13.70
N THR A 192 -29.84 16.67 -13.12
CA THR A 192 -30.27 16.74 -11.72
C THR A 192 -31.67 16.15 -11.64
N TYR A 193 -31.79 15.08 -10.85
CA TYR A 193 -33.04 14.47 -10.44
C TYR A 193 -33.87 15.55 -9.71
N LYS A 194 -34.97 15.99 -10.31
CA LYS A 194 -36.07 16.63 -9.58
C LYS A 194 -36.97 15.53 -9.06
N GLY A 195 -36.90 15.29 -7.75
CA GLY A 195 -37.81 14.45 -6.97
C GLY A 195 -37.74 14.91 -5.54
#